data_AF-A0A1V0UD66-F1
#
_entry.id   AF-A0A1V0UD66-F1
#
_cell.length_a   1.000
_cell.length_b   1.000
_cell.length_c   1.000
_cell.angle_alpha   90.00
_cell.angle_beta   90.00
_cell.angle_gamma   90.00
#
_symmetry.space_group_name_H-M   'P 1'
#
loop_
_entity.id
_entity.type
_entity.pdbx_description
1 polymer ?
#
loop_
_entity_poly.entity_id
_entity_poly.type
_entity_poly.pdbx_seq_one_letter_code
_entity_poly.pdbx_strand_id
1 'polypeptide(L)'
;MGGPAHPPYGHLMRAALAWCWARLGWRGLTLLITGVSWVTYGASLTVQPRYGTVRGISVLLGLVPMPVWGWGWIGCGVIALVYAVARPGRDLPGVAASVAPPLLWSLAYALGGAAGASGTAWGAVMPWGSHAILIAIVAYLTRPRLIVPKVVRHGDE
;
A
#
# COMPACT_ATOMS: atom_id res chain seq x y z
N MET A 1 15.64 1.47 53.20
CA MET A 1 14.63 1.96 52.23
C MET A 1 15.09 1.54 50.83
N GLY A 2 14.61 0.39 50.34
CA GLY A 2 14.92 -0.10 48.99
C GLY A 2 13.84 0.35 48.02
N GLY A 3 14.18 1.25 47.10
CA GLY A 3 13.27 1.69 46.04
C GLY A 3 12.98 0.57 45.03
N PRO A 4 11.81 0.55 44.40
CA PRO A 4 11.44 -0.48 43.44
C PRO A 4 12.38 -0.45 42.23
N ALA A 5 13.05 -1.57 41.97
CA ALA A 5 13.84 -1.79 40.76
C ALA A 5 12.92 -1.63 39.54
N HIS A 6 13.14 -0.59 38.74
CA HIS A 6 12.48 -0.45 37.44
C HIS A 6 12.83 -1.67 36.57
N PRO A 7 11.84 -2.36 35.98
CA PRO A 7 12.10 -3.61 35.30
C PRO A 7 12.89 -3.40 33.98
N PRO A 8 13.79 -4.33 33.62
CA PRO A 8 14.73 -4.22 32.48
C PRO A 8 14.07 -4.24 31.09
N TYR A 9 12.75 -4.42 31.00
CA TYR A 9 12.00 -4.56 29.74
C TYR A 9 12.08 -3.33 28.83
N GLY A 10 12.33 -2.14 29.38
CA GLY A 10 12.41 -0.90 28.62
C GLY A 10 13.52 -0.88 27.58
N HIS A 11 14.68 -1.48 27.88
CA HIS A 11 15.83 -1.48 26.96
C HIS A 11 15.69 -2.53 25.86
N LEU A 12 15.20 -3.73 26.20
CA LEU A 12 14.94 -4.81 25.25
C LEU A 12 13.85 -4.42 24.23
N MET A 13 12.76 -3.81 24.70
CA MET A 13 11.66 -3.37 23.82
C MET A 13 12.10 -2.26 22.86
N ARG A 14 12.93 -1.32 23.33
CA ARG A 14 13.50 -0.26 22.49
C ARG A 14 14.46 -0.82 21.43
N ALA A 15 15.28 -1.80 21.79
CA ALA A 15 16.19 -2.48 20.85
C ALA A 15 15.43 -3.26 19.78
N ALA A 16 14.37 -3.99 20.15
CA ALA A 16 13.51 -4.71 19.22
C ALA A 16 12.80 -3.74 18.25
N LEU A 17 12.25 -2.63 18.75
CA LEU A 17 11.64 -1.60 17.91
C LEU A 17 12.64 -0.95 16.96
N ALA A 18 13.85 -0.64 17.42
CA ALA A 18 14.91 -0.08 16.59
C ALA A 18 15.33 -1.05 15.47
N TRP A 19 15.44 -2.34 15.78
CA TRP A 19 15.76 -3.37 14.79
C TRP A 19 14.65 -3.55 13.75
N CYS A 20 13.39 -3.59 14.19
CA CYS A 20 12.22 -3.63 13.30
C CYS A 20 12.18 -2.39 12.41
N TRP A 21 12.42 -1.20 12.97
CA TRP A 21 12.45 0.05 12.22
C TRP A 21 13.58 0.11 11.20
N ALA A 22 14.77 -0.38 11.55
CA ALA A 22 15.91 -0.48 10.64
C ALA A 22 15.62 -1.40 9.44
N ARG A 23 14.73 -2.38 9.59
CA ARG A 23 14.32 -3.32 8.53
C ARG A 23 13.17 -2.78 7.67
N LEU A 24 12.16 -2.16 8.28
CA LEU A 24 10.96 -1.69 7.58
C LEU A 24 11.12 -0.28 6.99
N GLY A 25 11.57 0.66 7.83
CA GLY A 25 11.44 2.10 7.58
C GLY A 25 10.02 2.52 7.18
N TRP A 26 9.89 3.73 6.63
CA TRP A 26 8.60 4.26 6.15
C TRP A 26 8.04 3.49 4.96
N ARG A 27 8.93 3.01 4.08
CA ARG A 27 8.57 2.32 2.85
C ARG A 27 7.96 0.95 3.13
N GLY A 28 8.66 0.13 3.91
CA GLY A 28 8.18 -1.19 4.32
C GLY A 28 6.93 -1.10 5.20
N LEU A 29 6.86 -0.12 6.12
CA LEU A 29 5.66 0.10 6.92
C LEU A 29 4.44 0.43 6.07
N THR A 30 4.61 1.25 5.04
CA THR A 30 3.53 1.59 4.10
C THR A 30 3.01 0.34 3.39
N LEU A 31 3.92 -0.47 2.83
CA LEU A 31 3.55 -1.73 2.18
C LEU A 31 2.89 -2.73 3.15
N LEU A 32 3.36 -2.79 4.40
CA LEU A 32 2.77 -3.65 5.42
C LEU A 32 1.31 -3.24 5.71
N ILE A 33 1.09 -1.96 6.04
CA ILE A 33 -0.24 -1.44 6.39
C ILE A 33 -1.19 -1.56 5.19
N THR A 34 -0.73 -1.19 3.99
CA THR A 34 -1.52 -1.35 2.77
C THR A 34 -1.82 -2.82 2.50
N GLY A 35 -0.85 -3.71 2.69
CA GLY A 35 -1.02 -5.15 2.49
C GLY A 35 -2.09 -5.74 3.40
N VAL A 36 -2.04 -5.46 4.70
CA VAL A 36 -3.09 -5.86 5.67
C VAL A 36 -4.45 -5.28 5.27
N SER A 37 -4.48 -4.01 4.90
CA SER A 37 -5.71 -3.33 4.48
C SER A 37 -6.31 -4.01 3.24
N TRP A 38 -5.51 -4.42 2.25
CA TRP A 38 -6.02 -5.01 1.01
C TRP A 38 -6.49 -6.45 1.22
N VAL A 39 -5.81 -7.22 2.07
CA VAL A 39 -6.28 -8.55 2.46
C VAL A 39 -7.63 -8.46 3.18
N THR A 40 -7.76 -7.57 4.16
CA THR A 40 -9.01 -7.39 4.91
C THR A 40 -10.15 -6.84 4.05
N TYR A 41 -9.87 -5.85 3.20
CA TYR A 41 -10.84 -5.32 2.24
C TYR A 41 -11.27 -6.40 1.23
N GLY A 42 -10.32 -7.10 0.61
CA GLY A 42 -10.61 -8.20 -0.32
C GLY A 42 -11.41 -9.33 0.31
N ALA A 43 -11.07 -9.72 1.56
CA ALA A 43 -11.85 -10.67 2.32
C ALA A 43 -13.30 -10.19 2.50
N SER A 44 -13.51 -8.91 2.85
CA SER A 44 -14.86 -8.35 2.95
C SER A 44 -15.64 -8.42 1.62
N LEU A 45 -14.97 -8.22 0.49
CA LEU A 45 -15.58 -8.34 -0.84
C LEU A 45 -15.92 -9.78 -1.22
N THR A 46 -15.12 -10.76 -0.78
CA THR A 46 -15.39 -12.18 -1.03
C THR A 46 -16.55 -12.72 -0.20
N VAL A 47 -16.66 -12.31 1.07
CA VAL A 47 -17.64 -12.85 2.01
C VAL A 47 -18.97 -12.09 1.93
N GLN A 48 -18.93 -10.75 1.89
CA GLN A 48 -20.13 -9.89 1.89
C GLN A 48 -19.95 -8.67 0.97
N PRO A 49 -20.16 -8.84 -0.36
CA PRO A 49 -20.19 -7.72 -1.30
C PRO A 49 -21.17 -6.62 -0.87
N ARG A 50 -20.66 -5.41 -0.61
CA ARG A 50 -21.50 -4.26 -0.25
C ARG A 50 -22.24 -3.74 -1.48
N TYR A 51 -23.54 -3.50 -1.35
CA TYR A 51 -24.40 -3.00 -2.44
C TYR A 51 -23.85 -1.73 -3.11
N GLY A 52 -23.41 -0.75 -2.31
CA GLY A 52 -22.85 0.51 -2.83
C GLY A 52 -21.56 0.33 -3.63
N THR A 53 -20.75 -0.69 -3.30
CA THR A 53 -19.55 -1.03 -4.08
C THR A 53 -19.95 -1.67 -5.40
N VAL A 54 -20.79 -2.72 -5.36
CA VAL A 54 -21.25 -3.46 -6.54
C VAL A 54 -21.85 -2.51 -7.59
N ARG A 55 -22.69 -1.56 -7.17
CA ARG A 55 -23.32 -0.60 -8.08
C ARG A 55 -22.32 0.40 -8.67
N GLY A 56 -21.36 0.87 -7.86
CA GLY A 56 -20.41 1.90 -8.29
C GLY A 56 -19.31 1.40 -9.22
N ILE A 57 -18.99 0.11 -9.18
CA ILE A 57 -18.01 -0.53 -10.09
C ILE A 57 -18.66 -1.51 -11.08
N SER A 58 -19.93 -1.28 -11.44
CA SER A 58 -20.70 -2.18 -12.32
C SER A 58 -19.99 -2.49 -13.65
N VAL A 59 -19.21 -1.54 -14.18
CA VAL A 59 -18.37 -1.72 -15.38
C VAL A 59 -17.36 -2.86 -15.21
N LEU A 60 -16.75 -3.03 -14.03
CA LEU A 60 -15.82 -4.13 -13.74
C LEU A 60 -16.53 -5.47 -13.54
N LEU A 61 -17.78 -5.43 -13.06
CA LEU A 61 -18.57 -6.64 -12.83
C LEU A 61 -19.04 -7.29 -14.13
N GLY A 62 -19.01 -6.56 -15.25
CA GLY A 62 -19.17 -7.13 -16.58
C GLY A 62 -18.03 -8.06 -17.00
N LEU A 63 -16.86 -7.99 -16.34
CA LEU A 63 -15.70 -8.82 -16.65
C LEU A 63 -15.68 -10.09 -15.80
N VAL A 64 -15.74 -9.94 -14.47
CA VAL A 64 -15.75 -11.06 -13.52
C VAL A 64 -16.59 -10.72 -12.27
N PRO A 65 -17.11 -11.73 -11.55
CA PRO A 65 -17.88 -11.53 -10.33
C PRO A 65 -17.08 -10.88 -9.19
N MET A 66 -17.80 -10.26 -8.25
CA MET A 66 -17.21 -9.55 -7.10
C MET A 66 -16.25 -10.42 -6.24
N PRO A 67 -16.51 -11.71 -5.99
CA PRO A 67 -15.56 -12.55 -5.25
C PRO A 67 -14.21 -12.71 -5.95
N VAL A 68 -14.17 -12.77 -7.28
CA VAL A 68 -12.91 -12.88 -8.04
C VAL A 68 -12.09 -11.59 -7.86
N TRP A 69 -12.77 -10.45 -7.94
CA TRP A 69 -12.17 -9.16 -7.61
C TRP A 69 -11.63 -9.11 -6.17
N GLY A 70 -12.39 -9.63 -5.20
CA GLY A 70 -11.95 -9.74 -3.81
C GLY A 70 -10.66 -10.54 -3.65
N TRP A 71 -10.54 -11.68 -4.34
CA TRP A 71 -9.29 -12.45 -4.38
C TRP A 71 -8.13 -11.69 -5.04
N GLY A 72 -8.41 -10.87 -6.05
CA GLY A 72 -7.42 -9.95 -6.63
C GLY A 72 -6.84 -8.98 -5.61
N TRP A 73 -7.69 -8.38 -4.76
CA TRP A 73 -7.25 -7.53 -3.65
C TRP A 73 -6.41 -8.30 -2.62
N ILE A 74 -6.84 -9.51 -2.26
CA ILE A 74 -6.08 -10.39 -1.34
C ILE A 74 -4.70 -10.69 -1.91
N GLY A 75 -4.62 -11.12 -3.17
CA GLY A 75 -3.35 -11.44 -3.84
C GLY A 75 -2.40 -10.24 -3.86
N CYS A 76 -2.92 -9.07 -4.23
CA CYS A 76 -2.15 -7.82 -4.19
C CYS A 76 -1.68 -7.46 -2.77
N GLY A 77 -2.54 -7.66 -1.77
CA GLY A 77 -2.21 -7.44 -0.37
C GLY A 77 -1.10 -8.38 0.13
N VAL A 78 -1.18 -9.67 -0.21
CA VAL A 78 -0.14 -10.66 0.12
C VAL A 78 1.20 -10.29 -0.53
N ILE A 79 1.20 -9.89 -1.81
CA ILE A 79 2.43 -9.42 -2.47
C ILE A 79 3.00 -8.22 -1.73
N ALA A 80 2.19 -7.22 -1.38
CA ALA A 80 2.65 -6.05 -0.62
C ALA A 80 3.24 -6.45 0.75
N LEU A 81 2.62 -7.39 1.46
CA LEU A 81 3.13 -7.91 2.73
C LEU A 81 4.50 -8.59 2.57
N VAL A 82 4.66 -9.43 1.56
CA VAL A 82 5.94 -10.12 1.28
C VAL A 82 7.04 -9.10 0.97
N TYR A 83 6.73 -8.06 0.19
CA TYR A 83 7.69 -7.03 -0.18
C TYR A 83 7.88 -5.92 0.87
N ALA A 84 7.09 -5.91 1.96
CA ALA A 84 7.24 -4.94 3.04
C ALA A 84 8.59 -5.03 3.76
N VAL A 85 9.24 -6.19 3.72
CA VAL A 85 10.58 -6.43 4.28
C VAL A 85 11.68 -6.44 3.21
N ALA A 86 11.33 -6.22 1.94
CA ALA A 86 12.29 -6.20 0.86
C ALA A 86 13.12 -4.90 0.86
N ARG A 87 14.36 -5.00 0.38
CA ARG A 87 15.24 -3.82 0.25
C ARG A 87 14.65 -2.83 -0.76
N PRO A 88 14.71 -1.52 -0.49
CA PRO A 88 14.27 -0.50 -1.45
C PRO A 88 14.94 -0.70 -2.82
N GLY A 89 14.12 -0.76 -3.87
CA GLY A 89 14.58 -1.03 -5.25
C GLY A 89 14.29 -2.46 -5.73
N ARG A 90 14.10 -3.43 -4.82
CA ARG A 90 13.58 -4.78 -5.15
C ARG A 90 12.10 -4.95 -4.83
N ASP A 91 11.49 -3.93 -4.25
CA ASP A 91 10.12 -3.93 -3.75
C ASP A 91 9.12 -3.27 -4.71
N LEU A 92 9.55 -2.96 -5.94
CA LEU A 92 8.68 -2.45 -7.00
C LEU A 92 7.43 -3.31 -7.23
N PRO A 93 7.50 -4.67 -7.19
CA PRO A 93 6.28 -5.48 -7.30
C PRO A 93 5.31 -5.25 -6.14
N GLY A 94 5.82 -5.07 -4.91
CA GLY A 94 5.02 -4.70 -3.74
C GLY A 94 4.33 -3.37 -3.91
N VAL A 95 5.07 -2.35 -4.35
CA VAL A 95 4.50 -1.01 -4.63
C VAL A 95 3.44 -1.07 -5.73
N ALA A 96 3.71 -1.78 -6.83
CA ALA A 96 2.76 -1.93 -7.93
C ALA A 96 1.48 -2.64 -7.45
N ALA A 97 1.62 -3.71 -6.68
CA ALA A 97 0.50 -4.43 -6.08
C ALA A 97 -0.28 -3.57 -5.07
N SER A 98 0.38 -2.67 -4.34
CA SER A 98 -0.29 -1.72 -3.45
C SER A 98 -1.08 -0.64 -4.21
N VAL A 99 -0.55 -0.14 -5.32
CA VAL A 99 -1.15 0.96 -6.11
C VAL A 99 -2.24 0.49 -7.07
N ALA A 100 -2.11 -0.70 -7.68
CA ALA A 100 -3.00 -1.14 -8.74
C ALA A 100 -4.47 -1.28 -8.32
N PRO A 101 -4.82 -1.92 -7.19
CA PRO A 101 -6.22 -2.05 -6.76
C PRO A 101 -6.95 -0.72 -6.54
N PRO A 102 -6.42 0.26 -5.76
CA PRO A 102 -7.10 1.54 -5.57
C PRO A 102 -7.15 2.37 -6.87
N LEU A 103 -6.13 2.31 -7.73
CA LEU A 103 -6.17 3.00 -9.02
C LEU A 103 -7.29 2.42 -9.92
N LEU A 104 -7.38 1.09 -9.99
CA LEU A 104 -8.41 0.39 -10.75
C LEU A 104 -9.81 0.71 -10.21
N TRP A 105 -10.00 0.74 -8.89
CA TRP A 105 -11.27 1.11 -8.28
C TRP A 105 -11.63 2.57 -8.61
N SER A 106 -10.68 3.49 -8.45
CA SER A 106 -10.87 4.90 -8.79
C SER A 106 -11.35 5.06 -10.24
N LEU A 107 -10.70 4.37 -11.19
CA LEU A 107 -11.09 4.38 -12.59
C LEU A 107 -12.48 3.77 -12.82
N ALA A 108 -12.78 2.65 -12.18
CA ALA A 108 -14.07 1.99 -12.31
C ALA A 108 -15.23 2.86 -11.81
N TYR A 109 -15.05 3.56 -10.69
CA TYR A 109 -16.03 4.53 -10.19
C TYR A 109 -16.17 5.74 -11.10
N ALA A 110 -15.07 6.22 -11.72
CA ALA A 110 -15.11 7.31 -12.67
C ALA A 110 -15.89 6.93 -13.94
N LEU A 111 -15.61 5.74 -14.49
CA LEU A 111 -16.32 5.19 -15.65
C LEU A 111 -17.78 4.89 -15.32
N GLY A 112 -18.08 4.32 -14.15
CA GLY A 112 -19.45 4.08 -13.70
C GLY A 112 -20.26 5.37 -13.53
N GLY A 113 -19.63 6.45 -13.06
CA GLY A 113 -20.22 7.78 -13.02
C GLY A 113 -20.46 8.37 -14.42
N ALA A 114 -19.45 8.30 -15.30
CA ALA A 114 -19.54 8.82 -16.66
C ALA A 114 -20.57 8.07 -17.54
N ALA A 115 -20.72 6.76 -17.32
CA ALA A 115 -21.70 5.92 -18.01
C ALA A 115 -23.12 6.03 -17.42
N GLY A 116 -23.33 6.84 -16.38
CA GLY A 116 -24.65 7.02 -15.73
C GLY A 116 -25.13 5.82 -14.92
N ALA A 117 -24.28 4.81 -14.66
CA ALA A 117 -24.66 3.60 -13.93
C ALA A 117 -25.02 3.88 -12.45
N SER A 118 -24.41 4.91 -11.86
CA SER A 118 -24.78 5.42 -10.54
C SER A 118 -24.38 6.88 -10.37
N GLY A 119 -25.36 7.76 -10.14
CA GLY A 119 -25.13 9.18 -9.87
C GLY A 119 -24.30 9.46 -8.61
N THR A 120 -24.09 8.46 -7.75
CA THR A 120 -23.25 8.57 -6.53
C THR A 120 -21.87 7.92 -6.67
N ALA A 121 -21.56 7.27 -7.79
CA ALA A 121 -20.28 6.57 -7.98
C ALA A 121 -19.06 7.49 -7.91
N TRP A 122 -19.20 8.74 -8.36
CA TRP A 122 -18.11 9.71 -8.38
C TRP A 122 -17.50 9.98 -7.00
N GLY A 123 -18.30 9.83 -5.92
CA GLY A 123 -17.86 10.08 -4.54
C GLY A 123 -16.72 9.17 -4.07
N ALA A 124 -16.50 8.03 -4.73
CA ALA A 124 -15.43 7.10 -4.40
C ALA A 124 -14.16 7.28 -5.26
N VAL A 125 -14.20 8.09 -6.33
CA VAL A 125 -13.07 8.29 -7.25
C VAL A 125 -11.86 8.86 -6.51
N MET A 126 -12.05 9.99 -5.81
CA MET A 126 -10.97 10.67 -5.10
C MET A 126 -10.46 9.93 -3.87
N PRO A 127 -11.30 9.29 -3.03
CA PRO A 127 -10.82 8.45 -1.94
C PRO A 127 -9.91 7.31 -2.41
N TRP A 128 -10.26 6.62 -3.49
CA TRP A 128 -9.40 5.55 -4.03
C TRP A 128 -8.17 6.10 -4.74
N GLY A 129 -8.33 7.16 -5.54
CA GLY A 129 -7.22 7.81 -6.24
C GLY A 129 -6.17 8.37 -5.28
N SER A 130 -6.59 8.99 -4.18
CA SER A 130 -5.67 9.55 -3.18
C SER A 130 -4.85 8.46 -2.48
N HIS A 131 -5.42 7.30 -2.19
CA HIS A 131 -4.66 6.16 -1.65
C HIS A 131 -3.56 5.70 -2.63
N ALA A 132 -3.92 5.52 -3.90
CA ALA A 132 -2.95 5.15 -4.94
C ALA A 132 -1.81 6.17 -5.03
N ILE A 133 -2.14 7.46 -5.05
CA ILE A 133 -1.19 8.57 -5.13
C ILE A 133 -0.30 8.63 -3.88
N LEU A 134 -0.86 8.51 -2.67
CA LEU A 134 -0.09 8.55 -1.42
C LEU A 134 0.94 7.42 -1.36
N ILE A 135 0.55 6.20 -1.74
CA ILE A 135 1.49 5.06 -1.82
C ILE A 135 2.59 5.36 -2.84
N ALA A 136 2.25 5.90 -4.00
CA ALA A 136 3.23 6.28 -5.02
C ALA A 136 4.18 7.38 -4.55
N ILE A 137 3.68 8.39 -3.81
CA ILE A 137 4.50 9.46 -3.21
C ILE A 137 5.47 8.88 -2.20
N VAL A 138 5.01 8.06 -1.24
CA VAL A 138 5.91 7.42 -0.27
C VAL A 138 6.94 6.57 -1.01
N ALA A 139 6.51 5.82 -2.01
CA ALA A 139 7.40 5.01 -2.82
C ALA A 139 8.40 5.85 -3.65
N TYR A 140 8.09 7.10 -3.97
CA TYR A 140 9.01 8.02 -4.64
C TYR A 140 10.00 8.64 -3.65
N LEU A 141 9.50 9.18 -2.53
CA LEU A 141 10.32 9.86 -1.52
C LEU A 141 11.31 8.93 -0.81
N THR A 142 11.03 7.63 -0.77
CA THR A 142 11.86 6.60 -0.13
C THR A 142 12.77 5.83 -1.10
N ARG A 143 12.91 6.29 -2.36
CA ARG A 143 13.82 5.64 -3.31
C ARG A 143 15.28 5.73 -2.82
N PRO A 144 16.12 4.71 -3.06
CA PRO A 144 17.55 4.82 -2.81
C PRO A 144 18.10 6.01 -3.58
N ARG A 145 18.79 6.93 -2.91
CA ARG A 145 19.50 8.02 -3.59
C ARG A 145 20.61 7.39 -4.43
N LEU A 146 20.59 7.63 -5.74
CA LEU A 146 21.72 7.28 -6.60
C LEU A 146 22.94 8.07 -6.10
N ILE A 147 23.97 7.37 -5.63
CA ILE A 147 25.25 7.99 -5.32
C ILE A 147 25.88 8.35 -6.66
N VAL A 148 25.83 9.63 -7.04
CA VAL A 148 26.56 10.14 -8.20
C VAL A 148 28.03 10.21 -7.80
N PRO A 149 28.95 9.44 -8.41
CA PRO A 149 30.37 9.58 -8.14
C PRO A 149 30.79 10.99 -8.55
N LYS A 150 31.37 11.77 -7.62
CA LYS A 150 32.05 13.01 -7.99
C LYS A 150 33.27 12.61 -8.81
N VAL A 151 33.26 12.93 -10.11
CA VAL A 151 34.47 12.88 -10.93
C VAL A 151 35.39 14.00 -10.43
N VAL A 152 36.41 13.64 -9.66
CA VAL A 152 37.49 14.58 -9.31
C VAL A 152 38.38 14.70 -10.55
N ARG A 153 38.41 15.86 -11.20
CA ARG A 153 39.44 16.16 -12.20
C ARG A 153 40.76 16.39 -11.46
N HIS A 154 41.72 15.49 -11.61
CA HIS A 154 43.13 15.77 -11.35
C HIS A 154 43.67 16.58 -12.53
N GLY A 155 43.98 17.85 -12.33
CA GLY A 155 44.56 18.68 -13.40
C GLY A 155 44.74 20.16 -13.11
N ASP A 156 44.81 20.57 -11.85
CA ASP A 156 45.23 21.94 -11.48
C ASP A 156 46.44 21.82 -10.55
N GLU A 157 47.60 21.48 -11.13
CA GLU A 157 48.94 21.70 -10.56
C GLU A 157 49.70 22.67 -11.47
#